data_AF-A0A452QNC9-F1
#
_entry.id   AF-A0A452QNC9-F1
#
_cell.length_a   1.000
_cell.length_b   1.000
_cell.length_c   1.000
_cell.angle_alpha   90.00
_cell.angle_beta   90.00
_cell.angle_gamma   90.00
#
_symmetry.space_group_name_H-M   'P 1'
#
loop_
_entity.id
_entity.type
_entity.pdbx_description
1 polymer ?
#
loop_
_entity_poly.entity_id
_entity_poly.type
_entity_poly.pdbx_seq_one_letter_code
_entity_poly.pdbx_strand_id
1 'polypeptide(L)'
;FSSSTGEEAAGGDRLIHERDLAWLQQADVVVAEVTQPSLGVGYELGRAVALNKRVLCLFRPQSGRVLSAMIRGAADGSRFQVLDYEEGQVEAMLDRYFEADPP
;
A
#
# COMPACT_ATOMS: atom_id res chain seq x y z
N PHE A 1 14.50 -25.81 -9.74
CA PHE A 1 13.16 -25.49 -9.23
C PHE A 1 12.67 -24.28 -10.00
N SER A 2 11.81 -24.50 -11.00
CA SER A 2 11.27 -23.44 -11.84
C SER A 2 10.24 -22.66 -11.03
N SER A 3 10.51 -21.38 -10.82
CA SER A 3 9.60 -20.45 -10.13
C SER A 3 8.32 -20.32 -10.95
N SER A 4 7.18 -20.46 -10.29
CA SER A 4 5.85 -20.21 -10.85
C SER A 4 5.62 -18.71 -11.00
N THR A 5 5.67 -18.23 -12.24
CA THR A 5 4.99 -17.06 -12.81
C THR A 5 4.65 -15.91 -11.84
N GLY A 6 5.69 -15.23 -11.33
CA GLY A 6 5.61 -13.79 -11.10
C GLY A 6 5.94 -13.09 -12.43
N GLU A 7 5.41 -11.90 -12.68
CA GLU A 7 5.74 -11.11 -13.88
C GLU A 7 7.26 -11.07 -14.09
N GLU A 8 7.78 -11.84 -15.04
CA GLU A 8 9.16 -11.72 -15.50
C GLU A 8 9.23 -10.43 -16.34
N ALA A 9 9.25 -9.28 -15.68
CA ALA A 9 9.68 -8.04 -16.32
C ALA A 9 11.05 -8.31 -16.94
N ALA A 10 11.27 -7.85 -18.17
CA ALA A 10 12.39 -8.23 -19.04
C ALA A 10 13.83 -7.91 -18.54
N GLY A 11 14.04 -7.68 -17.24
CA GLY A 11 15.37 -7.75 -16.63
C GLY A 11 15.40 -8.09 -15.14
N GLY A 12 14.46 -8.91 -14.67
CA GLY A 12 14.56 -9.64 -13.39
C GLY A 12 14.25 -8.83 -12.13
N ASP A 13 14.23 -9.52 -10.99
CA ASP A 13 13.77 -9.01 -9.68
C ASP A 13 14.42 -7.67 -9.28
N ARG A 14 15.70 -7.48 -9.60
CA ARG A 14 16.43 -6.25 -9.28
C ARG A 14 15.86 -5.03 -10.02
N LEU A 15 15.50 -5.18 -11.29
CA LEU A 15 14.94 -4.06 -12.06
C LEU A 15 13.52 -3.71 -11.59
N ILE A 16 12.73 -4.71 -11.20
CA ILE A 16 11.41 -4.50 -10.59
C ILE A 16 11.59 -3.67 -9.31
N HIS A 17 12.48 -4.12 -8.42
CA HIS A 17 12.77 -3.45 -7.16
C HIS A 17 13.25 -2.00 -7.35
N GLU A 18 14.20 -1.76 -8.25
CA GLU A 18 14.75 -0.42 -8.49
C GLU A 18 13.71 0.53 -9.10
N ARG A 19 12.88 0.04 -10.06
CA ARG A 19 11.80 0.80 -10.68
C ARG A 19 10.74 1.19 -9.65
N ASP A 20 10.26 0.22 -8.87
CA ASP A 20 9.15 0.44 -7.94
C ASP A 20 9.59 1.37 -6.79
N LEU A 21 10.85 1.28 -6.35
CA LEU A 21 11.41 2.26 -5.42
C LEU A 21 11.58 3.66 -6.02
N ALA A 22 11.91 3.78 -7.31
CA ALA A 22 11.99 5.07 -7.97
C ALA A 22 10.61 5.75 -8.04
N TRP A 23 9.54 4.99 -8.35
CA TRP A 23 8.17 5.48 -8.29
C TRP A 23 7.76 5.87 -6.88
N LEU A 24 8.09 5.05 -5.89
CA LEU A 24 7.81 5.36 -4.47
C LEU A 24 8.47 6.66 -4.01
N GLN A 25 9.69 6.94 -4.48
CA GLN A 25 10.39 8.19 -4.18
C GLN A 25 9.73 9.42 -4.80
N GLN A 26 9.17 9.27 -6.02
CA GLN A 26 8.52 10.35 -6.76
C GLN A 26 7.08 10.60 -6.33
N ALA A 27 6.40 9.60 -5.76
CA ALA A 27 5.01 9.71 -5.35
C ALA A 27 4.80 10.72 -4.23
N ASP A 28 3.74 11.52 -4.32
CA ASP A 28 3.29 12.40 -3.23
C ASP A 28 2.56 11.59 -2.14
N VAL A 29 1.84 10.57 -2.58
CA VAL A 29 0.98 9.71 -1.77
C VAL A 29 1.11 8.24 -2.18
N VAL A 30 1.02 7.34 -1.20
CA VAL A 30 1.00 5.89 -1.40
C VAL A 30 -0.34 5.35 -0.94
N VAL A 31 -1.06 4.69 -1.83
CA VAL A 31 -2.31 4.00 -1.50
C VAL A 31 -2.08 2.49 -1.62
N ALA A 32 -2.41 1.73 -0.58
CA ALA A 32 -2.19 0.28 -0.54
C ALA A 32 -3.46 -0.46 -0.10
N GLU A 33 -3.89 -1.43 -0.88
CA GLU A 33 -4.90 -2.40 -0.47
C GLU A 33 -4.21 -3.52 0.34
N VAL A 34 -4.56 -3.66 1.61
CA VAL A 34 -3.85 -4.50 2.58
C VAL A 34 -4.71 -5.63 3.15
N THR A 35 -5.83 -5.96 2.50
CA THR A 35 -6.68 -7.10 2.90
C THR A 35 -5.92 -8.42 2.79
N GLN A 36 -5.16 -8.60 1.70
CA GLN A 36 -4.31 -9.77 1.50
C GLN A 36 -2.88 -9.45 1.98
N PRO A 37 -2.35 -10.15 3.00
CA PRO A 37 -0.96 -9.98 3.39
C PRO A 37 -0.01 -10.21 2.22
N SER A 38 0.91 -9.27 2.01
CA SER A 38 1.94 -9.29 0.97
C SER A 38 3.26 -8.77 1.54
N LEU A 39 4.34 -9.54 1.32
CA LEU A 39 5.69 -9.14 1.75
C LEU A 39 6.17 -7.90 0.97
N GLY A 40 5.86 -7.82 -0.33
CA GLY A 40 6.19 -6.67 -1.18
C GLY A 40 5.50 -5.40 -0.70
N VAL A 41 4.18 -5.46 -0.50
CA VAL A 41 3.41 -4.30 -0.01
C VAL A 41 3.89 -3.88 1.38
N GLY A 42 4.16 -4.83 2.28
CA GLY A 42 4.74 -4.50 3.60
C GLY A 42 6.11 -3.83 3.51
N TYR A 43 6.97 -4.28 2.58
CA TYR A 43 8.26 -3.65 2.31
C TYR A 43 8.10 -2.22 1.78
N GLU A 44 7.22 -2.02 0.79
CA GLU A 44 6.93 -0.70 0.21
C GLU A 44 6.36 0.28 1.24
N LEU A 45 5.43 -0.16 2.08
CA LEU A 45 4.87 0.66 3.17
C LEU A 45 5.94 1.07 4.18
N GLY A 46 6.82 0.15 4.58
CA GLY A 46 7.94 0.48 5.46
C GLY A 46 8.89 1.51 4.85
N ARG A 47 9.15 1.41 3.53
CA ARG A 47 9.95 2.38 2.78
C ARG A 47 9.24 3.72 2.62
N ALA A 48 7.93 3.73 2.39
CA ALA A 48 7.11 4.93 2.29
C ALA A 48 7.14 5.74 3.60
N VAL A 49 7.00 5.06 4.74
CA VAL A 49 7.12 5.66 6.07
C VAL A 49 8.51 6.26 6.28
N ALA A 50 9.58 5.53 5.95
CA ALA A 50 10.95 6.03 6.08
C ALA A 50 11.24 7.24 5.18
N LEU A 51 10.54 7.36 4.04
CA LEU A 51 10.59 8.51 3.13
C LEU A 51 9.60 9.63 3.54
N ASN A 52 8.93 9.51 4.69
CA ASN A 52 7.92 10.43 5.20
C ASN A 52 6.78 10.73 4.20
N LYS A 53 6.43 9.73 3.37
CA LYS A 53 5.31 9.83 2.42
C LYS A 53 3.98 9.79 3.16
N ARG A 54 2.97 10.41 2.56
CA ARG A 54 1.58 10.21 3.00
C ARG A 54 1.13 8.82 2.53
N VAL A 55 0.55 8.04 3.43
CA VAL A 55 0.17 6.64 3.22
C VAL A 55 -1.29 6.44 3.61
N LEU A 56 -2.05 5.85 2.69
CA LEU A 56 -3.40 5.36 2.90
C LEU A 56 -3.43 3.85 2.71
N CYS A 57 -3.73 3.11 3.77
CA CYS A 57 -4.01 1.68 3.70
C CYS A 57 -5.52 1.45 3.68
N LEU A 58 -5.99 0.58 2.78
CA LEU A 58 -7.37 0.15 2.67
C LEU A 58 -7.48 -1.32 3.08
N PHE A 59 -8.38 -1.64 4.00
CA PHE A 59 -8.57 -3.00 4.50
C PHE A 59 -10.05 -3.39 4.46
N ARG A 60 -10.39 -4.62 4.05
CA ARG A 60 -11.76 -5.16 4.06
C ARG A 60 -11.97 -6.10 5.26
N PRO A 61 -12.59 -5.66 6.37
CA PRO A 61 -12.84 -6.53 7.51
C PRO A 61 -13.72 -7.74 7.18
N GLN A 62 -14.62 -7.58 6.20
CA GLN A 62 -15.53 -8.63 5.74
C GLN A 62 -14.81 -9.81 5.07
N SER A 63 -13.51 -9.68 4.75
CA SER A 63 -12.74 -10.79 4.16
C SER A 63 -12.49 -11.94 5.14
N GLY A 64 -12.87 -11.81 6.42
CA GLY A 64 -12.58 -12.77 7.50
C GLY A 64 -11.11 -12.80 7.93
N ARG A 65 -10.29 -11.86 7.43
CA ARG A 65 -8.87 -11.76 7.79
C ARG A 65 -8.69 -10.76 8.92
N VAL A 66 -7.54 -10.83 9.57
CA VAL A 66 -7.09 -9.84 10.54
C VAL A 66 -5.93 -9.08 9.92
N LEU A 67 -6.03 -7.76 9.88
CA LEU A 67 -4.94 -6.90 9.41
C LEU A 67 -3.71 -7.09 10.31
N SER A 68 -2.52 -7.09 9.71
CA SER A 68 -1.24 -7.13 10.44
C SER A 68 -1.20 -6.08 11.54
N ALA A 69 -0.84 -6.50 12.76
CA ALA A 69 -0.68 -5.60 13.90
C ALA A 69 0.39 -4.52 13.65
N MET A 70 1.42 -4.82 12.85
CA MET A 70 2.45 -3.86 12.47
C MET A 70 1.88 -2.74 11.57
N ILE A 71 1.01 -3.10 10.62
CA ILE A 71 0.37 -2.10 9.74
C ILE A 71 -0.68 -1.31 10.50
N ARG A 72 -1.54 -1.98 11.28
CA ARG A 72 -2.57 -1.30 12.09
C ARG A 72 -1.95 -0.40 13.16
N GLY A 73 -0.84 -0.82 13.77
CA GLY A 73 -0.11 -0.04 14.77
C GLY A 73 0.74 1.09 14.21
N ALA A 74 1.04 1.10 12.91
CA ALA A 74 1.71 2.20 12.24
C ALA A 74 0.79 3.39 11.97
N ALA A 75 -0.53 3.21 12.05
CA ALA A 75 -1.48 4.29 11.87
C ALA A 75 -1.34 5.36 12.95
N ASP A 76 -1.07 6.59 12.52
CA ASP A 76 -0.91 7.76 13.39
C ASP A 76 -2.09 8.74 13.29
N GLY A 77 -3.06 8.43 12.42
CA GLY A 77 -4.25 9.26 12.19
C GLY A 77 -3.98 10.50 11.33
N SER A 78 -2.78 10.65 10.77
CA SER A 78 -2.37 11.79 9.95
C SER A 78 -1.70 11.33 8.66
N ARG A 79 -0.37 11.15 8.66
CA ARG A 79 0.40 10.74 7.48
C ARG A 79 0.23 9.26 7.18
N PHE A 80 0.03 8.41 8.18
CA PHE A 80 -0.27 6.99 7.96
C PHE A 80 -1.69 6.70 8.44
N GLN A 81 -2.57 6.42 7.50
CA GLN A 81 -3.96 6.12 7.77
C GLN A 81 -4.30 4.69 7.35
N VAL A 82 -5.14 4.04 8.13
CA VAL A 82 -5.73 2.74 7.79
C VAL A 82 -7.24 2.94 7.82
N LEU A 83 -7.89 2.74 6.68
CA LEU A 83 -9.33 2.81 6.55
C LEU A 83 -9.89 1.43 6.26
N ASP A 84 -10.86 1.03 7.08
CA ASP A 84 -11.64 -0.17 6.85
C ASP A 84 -12.76 0.17 5.84
N TYR A 85 -12.94 -0.65 4.78
CA TYR A 85 -13.89 -0.38 3.69
C TYR A 85 -14.64 -1.64 3.20
N GLU A 86 -15.74 -1.42 2.48
CA GLU A 86 -16.45 -2.42 1.67
C GLU A 86 -16.20 -2.19 0.18
N GLU A 87 -16.21 -3.24 -0.65
CA GLU A 87 -15.79 -3.16 -2.05
C GLU A 87 -16.50 -2.06 -2.85
N GLY A 88 -17.82 -1.89 -2.67
CA GLY A 88 -18.61 -0.85 -3.34
C GLY A 88 -18.44 0.57 -2.80
N GLN A 89 -17.52 0.80 -1.87
CA GLN A 89 -17.26 2.10 -1.25
C GLN A 89 -15.87 2.67 -1.60
N VAL A 90 -15.04 1.93 -2.33
CA VAL A 90 -13.64 2.30 -2.55
C VAL A 90 -13.50 3.64 -3.25
N GLU A 91 -14.27 3.89 -4.30
CA GLU A 91 -14.21 5.13 -5.08
C GLU A 91 -14.59 6.33 -4.19
N ALA A 92 -15.73 6.24 -3.50
CA ALA A 92 -16.19 7.31 -2.62
C ALA A 92 -15.22 7.59 -1.46
N MET A 93 -14.50 6.57 -0.97
CA MET A 93 -13.49 6.75 0.07
C MET A 93 -12.23 7.42 -0.45
N LEU A 94 -11.78 7.06 -1.66
CA LEU A 94 -10.65 7.72 -2.31
C LEU A 94 -10.98 9.19 -2.62
N ASP A 95 -12.17 9.46 -3.16
CA ASP A 95 -12.62 10.83 -3.43
C ASP A 95 -12.57 11.68 -2.16
N ARG A 96 -13.18 11.20 -1.07
CA ARG A 96 -13.16 11.91 0.23
C ARG A 96 -11.76 12.13 0.77
N TYR A 97 -10.85 11.18 0.57
CA TYR A 97 -9.47 11.28 1.06
C TYR A 97 -8.67 12.36 0.32
N PHE A 98 -8.83 12.44 -1.01
CA PHE A 98 -8.15 13.43 -1.84
C PHE A 98 -8.82 14.81 -1.81
N GLU A 99 -10.12 14.88 -1.53
CA GLU A 99 -10.81 16.15 -1.26
C GLU A 99 -10.35 16.77 0.07
N ALA A 100 -10.13 15.95 1.10
CA ALA A 100 -9.74 16.43 2.43
C ALA A 100 -8.32 17.02 2.46
N ASP A 101 -7.43 16.50 1.62
CA ASP A 101 -6.05 16.97 1.49
C ASP A 101 -5.56 16.58 0.07
N PRO A 102 -5.61 17.51 -0.89
CA PRO A 102 -5.16 17.26 -2.26
C PRO A 102 -3.66 16.98 -2.33
N PRO A 103 -3.20 16.14 -3.28
CA PRO A 103 -1.78 15.86 -3.50
C PRO A 103 -1.00 17.10 -3.97
#